data_AF-A0A653P226-F1
#
_entry.id   AF-A0A653P226-F1
#
_cell.length_a   1.000
_cell.length_b   1.000
_cell.length_c   1.000
_cell.angle_alpha   90.00
_cell.angle_beta   90.00
_cell.angle_gamma   90.00
#
_symmetry.space_group_name_H-M   'P 1'
#
loop_
_entity.id
_entity.type
_entity.pdbx_description
1 polymer ?
#
loop_
_entity_poly.entity_id
_entity_poly.type
_entity_poly.pdbx_seq_one_letter_code
_entity_poly.pdbx_strand_id
1 'polypeptide(L)'
;MKEYKNIQTFDQLIEVEHGKIGTESRNTYEEKSQMFIISEMLKEARREAKITQEELAAKTGTKKSYISRIENGKGNIQLSTLIRIFEIGLNKRIGFTFL
;
A
#
# COMPACT_ATOMS: atom_id res chain seq x y z
N MET A 1 14.27 2.67 -27.09
CA MET A 1 12.95 3.22 -26.71
C MET A 1 11.93 2.11 -26.78
N LYS A 2 11.03 2.00 -25.80
CA LYS A 2 9.91 1.04 -25.89
C LYS A 2 8.95 1.51 -26.98
N GLU A 3 8.42 0.59 -27.78
CA GLU A 3 7.42 0.92 -28.81
C GLU A 3 6.02 0.90 -28.17
N TYR A 4 5.31 2.04 -28.22
CA TYR A 4 3.97 2.21 -27.65
C TYR A 4 2.87 2.10 -28.72
N LYS A 5 3.02 1.20 -29.69
CA LYS A 5 2.06 1.05 -30.79
C LYS A 5 0.85 0.23 -30.34
N ASN A 6 -0.36 0.70 -30.66
CA ASN A 6 -1.64 0.01 -30.46
C ASN A 6 -1.98 -0.36 -28.99
N ILE A 7 -1.52 0.41 -28.01
CA ILE A 7 -1.93 0.25 -26.61
C ILE A 7 -3.34 0.82 -26.43
N GLN A 8 -4.28 -0.03 -26.03
CA GLN A 8 -5.69 0.31 -25.82
C GLN A 8 -6.14 0.17 -24.36
N THR A 9 -5.38 -0.56 -23.54
CA THR A 9 -5.73 -0.82 -22.14
C THR A 9 -4.58 -0.47 -21.20
N PHE A 10 -4.91 -0.20 -19.94
CA PHE A 10 -3.91 0.04 -18.90
C PHE A 10 -3.01 -1.19 -18.73
N ASP A 11 -3.55 -2.39 -18.76
CA ASP A 11 -2.77 -3.63 -18.65
C ASP A 11 -1.73 -3.77 -19.78
N GLN A 12 -2.10 -3.41 -21.02
CA GLN A 12 -1.15 -3.38 -22.13
C GLN A 12 -0.04 -2.35 -21.93
N LEU A 13 -0.37 -1.16 -21.41
CA LEU A 13 0.64 -0.15 -21.09
C LEU A 13 1.62 -0.67 -20.04
N ILE A 14 1.09 -1.29 -19.00
CA ILE A 14 1.90 -1.83 -17.91
C ILE A 14 2.74 -3.03 -18.38
N GLU A 15 2.24 -3.87 -19.29
CA GLU A 15 3.04 -4.93 -19.88
C GLU A 15 4.21 -4.37 -20.72
N VAL A 16 3.97 -3.32 -21.51
CA VAL A 16 5.03 -2.64 -22.27
C VAL A 16 6.07 -2.01 -21.33
N GLU A 17 5.61 -1.40 -20.23
CA GLU A 17 6.50 -0.70 -19.30
C GLU A 17 7.23 -1.60 -18.32
N HIS A 18 6.58 -2.64 -17.85
CA HIS A 18 7.06 -3.43 -16.71
C HIS A 18 7.17 -4.91 -17.03
N GLY A 19 6.83 -5.35 -18.23
CA GLY A 19 6.88 -6.74 -18.66
C GLY A 19 5.61 -7.51 -18.30
N LYS A 20 5.56 -8.78 -18.73
CA LYS A 20 4.45 -9.69 -18.44
C LYS A 20 4.40 -10.07 -16.97
N ILE A 21 3.22 -10.51 -16.52
CA ILE A 21 3.01 -11.10 -15.19
C ILE A 21 4.04 -12.22 -14.96
N GLY A 22 4.66 -12.23 -13.77
CA GLY A 22 5.71 -13.19 -13.39
C GLY A 22 7.14 -12.74 -13.71
N THR A 23 7.34 -11.69 -14.51
CA THR A 23 8.69 -11.12 -14.70
C THR A 23 9.14 -10.33 -13.47
N GLU A 24 10.45 -10.26 -13.21
CA GLU A 24 11.01 -9.54 -12.06
C GLU A 24 10.60 -8.05 -12.05
N SER A 25 10.66 -7.40 -13.22
CA SER A 25 10.23 -6.01 -13.41
C SER A 25 8.75 -5.84 -13.05
N ARG A 26 7.89 -6.76 -13.50
CA ARG A 26 6.45 -6.71 -13.23
C ARG A 26 6.16 -6.94 -11.75
N ASN A 27 6.82 -7.92 -11.12
CA ASN A 27 6.67 -8.20 -9.70
C ASN A 27 7.10 -7.00 -8.84
N THR A 28 8.21 -6.34 -9.19
CA THR A 28 8.67 -5.13 -8.48
C THR A 28 7.69 -3.97 -8.64
N TYR A 29 7.10 -3.80 -9.83
CA TYR A 29 6.08 -2.79 -10.07
C TYR A 29 4.82 -3.06 -9.24
N GLU A 30 4.33 -4.29 -9.24
CA GLU A 30 3.15 -4.71 -8.49
C GLU A 30 3.37 -4.54 -6.98
N GLU A 31 4.52 -4.95 -6.45
CA GLU A 31 4.87 -4.77 -5.02
C GLU A 31 4.80 -3.29 -4.62
N LYS A 32 5.41 -2.40 -5.41
CA LYS A 32 5.38 -0.95 -5.16
C LYS A 32 3.97 -0.37 -5.26
N SER A 33 3.18 -0.85 -6.21
CA SER A 33 1.80 -0.41 -6.44
C SER A 33 0.90 -0.84 -5.29
N GLN A 34 1.03 -2.08 -4.82
CA GLN A 34 0.33 -2.60 -3.64
C GLN A 34 0.72 -1.83 -2.39
N MET A 35 2.01 -1.55 -2.19
CA MET A 35 2.46 -0.77 -1.04
C MET A 35 1.87 0.65 -1.06
N PHE A 36 1.84 1.30 -2.21
CA PHE A 36 1.20 2.61 -2.37
C PHE A 36 -0.29 2.58 -2.01
N ILE A 37 -1.03 1.58 -2.51
CA ILE A 37 -2.45 1.40 -2.22
C ILE A 37 -2.67 1.25 -0.71
N ILE A 38 -1.91 0.36 -0.05
CA ILE A 38 -2.01 0.14 1.40
C ILE A 38 -1.72 1.43 2.19
N SER A 39 -0.71 2.19 1.77
CA SER A 39 -0.33 3.46 2.40
C SER A 39 -1.43 4.51 2.33
N GLU A 40 -2.07 4.68 1.18
CA GLU A 40 -3.19 5.63 1.04
C GLU A 40 -4.44 5.12 1.76
N MET A 41 -4.76 3.82 1.69
CA MET A 41 -5.87 3.22 2.46
C MET A 41 -5.72 3.46 3.96
N LEU A 42 -4.50 3.33 4.50
CA LEU A 42 -4.23 3.59 5.91
C LEU A 42 -4.50 5.07 6.26
N LYS A 43 -3.97 5.97 5.44
CA LYS A 43 -4.07 7.42 5.63
C LYS A 43 -5.52 7.90 5.53
N GLU A 44 -6.29 7.35 4.60
CA GLU A 44 -7.73 7.60 4.48
C GLU A 44 -8.49 7.08 5.69
N ALA A 45 -8.28 5.81 6.07
CA ALA A 45 -8.92 5.22 7.24
C ALA A 45 -8.62 6.00 8.53
N ARG A 46 -7.39 6.50 8.70
CA ARG A 46 -7.04 7.38 9.83
C ARG A 46 -7.79 8.71 9.79
N ARG A 47 -7.91 9.33 8.61
CA ARG A 47 -8.66 10.59 8.43
C ARG A 47 -10.14 10.40 8.71
N GLU A 48 -10.73 9.29 8.27
CA GLU A 48 -12.13 8.91 8.59
C GLU A 48 -12.34 8.75 10.09
N ALA A 49 -11.38 8.12 10.78
CA ALA A 49 -11.39 7.99 12.23
C ALA A 49 -11.15 9.31 12.97
N LYS A 50 -10.81 10.39 12.26
CA LYS A 50 -10.55 11.74 12.79
C LYS A 50 -9.47 11.79 13.87
N ILE A 51 -8.44 10.94 13.74
CA ILE A 51 -7.28 10.92 14.64
C ILE A 51 -6.01 11.35 13.91
N THR A 52 -5.06 11.89 14.66
CA THR A 52 -3.72 12.25 14.20
C THR A 52 -2.82 11.02 14.06
N GLN A 53 -1.68 11.17 13.37
CA GLN A 53 -0.67 10.11 13.29
C GLN A 53 -0.09 9.75 14.67
N GLU A 54 -0.01 10.73 15.59
CA GLU A 54 0.47 10.51 16.96
C GLU A 54 -0.53 9.67 17.76
N GLU A 55 -1.82 9.98 17.68
CA GLU A 55 -2.86 9.22 18.37
C GLU A 55 -2.98 7.78 17.83
N LEU A 56 -2.86 7.60 16.51
CA LEU A 56 -2.82 6.26 15.93
C LEU A 56 -1.59 5.48 16.40
N ALA A 57 -0.43 6.15 16.47
CA ALA A 57 0.79 5.55 16.97
C ALA A 57 0.65 5.09 18.43
N ALA A 58 0.08 5.95 19.29
CA ALA A 58 -0.20 5.64 20.69
C ALA A 58 -1.15 4.45 20.84
N LYS A 59 -2.26 4.41 20.08
CA LYS A 59 -3.22 3.29 20.09
C LYS A 59 -2.62 1.94 19.68
N THR A 60 -1.60 1.97 18.83
CA THR A 60 -1.04 0.77 18.19
C THR A 60 0.30 0.35 18.79
N GLY A 61 0.81 1.09 19.79
CA GLY A 61 2.13 0.85 20.37
C GLY A 61 3.27 1.06 19.39
N THR A 62 3.13 2.02 18.48
CA THR A 62 4.16 2.36 17.47
C THR A 62 4.65 3.80 17.64
N LYS A 63 5.62 4.22 16.82
CA LYS A 63 6.12 5.61 16.82
C LYS A 63 5.37 6.42 15.75
N LYS A 64 5.06 7.69 15.98
CA LYS A 64 4.50 8.58 14.94
C LYS A 64 5.33 8.59 13.65
N SER A 65 6.65 8.58 13.76
CA SER A 65 7.55 8.51 12.59
C SER A 65 7.39 7.22 11.80
N TYR A 66 6.99 6.12 12.44
CA TYR A 66 6.68 4.86 11.77
C TYR A 66 5.36 4.96 10.99
N ILE A 67 4.28 5.44 11.63
CA ILE A 67 3.00 5.69 10.96
C ILE A 67 3.18 6.64 9.77
N SER A 68 3.91 7.74 9.97
CA SER A 68 4.21 8.71 8.91
C SER A 68 4.96 8.07 7.73
N ARG A 69 5.96 7.22 7.99
CA ARG A 69 6.66 6.51 6.90
C ARG A 69 5.72 5.60 6.11
N ILE A 70 4.88 4.83 6.80
CA ILE A 70 3.91 3.94 6.16
C ILE A 70 2.92 4.75 5.32
N GLU A 71 2.32 5.81 5.85
CA GLU A 71 1.36 6.66 5.11
C GLU A 71 1.97 7.38 3.90
N ASN A 72 3.30 7.45 3.81
CA ASN A 72 4.02 8.04 2.68
C ASN A 72 4.62 6.97 1.73
N GLY A 73 4.23 5.70 1.85
CA GLY A 73 4.75 4.63 0.99
C GLY A 73 6.22 4.30 1.23
N LYS A 74 6.77 4.66 2.40
CA LYS A 74 8.20 4.51 2.71
C LYS A 74 8.46 3.36 3.68
N GLY A 75 9.30 2.44 3.23
CA GLY A 75 9.80 1.32 4.04
C GLY A 75 8.80 0.18 4.17
N ASN A 76 9.25 -0.91 4.80
CA ASN A 76 8.46 -2.13 4.90
C ASN A 76 7.61 -2.15 6.17
N ILE A 77 6.42 -2.72 6.05
CA ILE A 77 5.53 -2.99 7.17
C ILE A 77 5.38 -4.50 7.36
N GLN A 78 5.52 -4.96 8.59
CA GLN A 78 5.20 -6.34 8.92
C GLN A 78 3.68 -6.52 8.89
N LEU A 79 3.21 -7.63 8.31
CA LEU A 79 1.79 -7.96 8.21
C LEU A 79 1.07 -7.88 9.57
N SER A 80 1.69 -8.41 10.62
CA SER A 80 1.17 -8.34 12.00
C SER A 80 0.98 -6.91 12.50
N THR A 81 1.84 -5.98 12.08
CA THR A 81 1.74 -4.57 12.43
C THR A 81 0.67 -3.87 11.62
N LEU A 82 0.54 -4.19 10.32
CA LEU A 82 -0.55 -3.70 9.48
C LEU A 82 -1.91 -4.10 10.08
N ILE A 83 -2.08 -5.37 10.42
CA ILE A 83 -3.29 -5.90 11.08
C ILE A 83 -3.57 -5.13 12.38
N ARG A 84 -2.58 -4.98 13.26
CA ARG A 84 -2.74 -4.22 14.51
C ARG A 84 -3.20 -2.78 14.27
N ILE A 85 -2.64 -2.11 13.28
CA ILE A 85 -2.98 -0.71 12.96
C ILE A 85 -4.44 -0.60 12.53
N PHE A 86 -4.91 -1.48 11.64
CA PHE A 86 -6.30 -1.44 11.17
C PHE A 86 -7.29 -1.92 12.25
N GLU A 87 -7.03 -3.04 12.90
CA GLU A 87 -7.99 -3.66 13.82
C GLU A 87 -8.05 -2.94 15.18
N ILE A 88 -6.89 -2.63 15.77
CA ILE A 88 -6.83 -1.97 17.09
C ILE A 88 -6.82 -0.45 16.95
N GLY A 89 -6.04 0.07 16.01
CA GLY A 89 -5.89 1.52 15.82
C GLY A 89 -7.10 2.19 15.20
N LEU A 90 -7.74 1.52 14.25
CA LEU A 90 -8.79 2.11 13.40
C LEU A 90 -10.14 1.37 13.46
N ASN A 91 -10.22 0.28 14.24
CA ASN A 91 -11.43 -0.55 14.37
C ASN A 91 -11.99 -1.03 13.01
N LYS A 92 -11.10 -1.39 12.07
CA LYS A 92 -11.42 -1.95 10.75
C LYS A 92 -10.88 -3.37 10.65
N ARG A 93 -11.60 -4.24 9.94
CA ARG A 93 -11.14 -5.62 9.65
C ARG A 93 -10.33 -5.66 8.37
N ILE A 94 -9.27 -6.47 8.35
CA ILE A 94 -8.53 -6.79 7.13
C ILE A 94 -9.08 -8.10 6.54
N GLY A 95 -9.35 -8.10 5.25
CA GLY A 95 -9.65 -9.30 4.47
C GLY A 95 -8.62 -9.49 3.37
N PHE A 96 -8.16 -10.72 3.17
CA PHE A 96 -7.27 -11.08 2.07
C PHE A 96 -8.06 -11.85 1.02
N THR A 97 -8.04 -11.36 -0.22
CA THR A 97 -8.54 -12.09 -1.38
C THR A 97 -7.36 -12.41 -2.26
N PHE A 98 -7.18 -13.68 -2.57
CA PHE A 98 -6.21 -14.15 -3.56
C PHE A 98 -6.95 -14.23 -4.90
N LEU A 99 -6.44 -13.53 -5.90
CA LEU A 99 -6.99 -13.47 -7.26
C LEU A 99 -6.19 -14.39 -8.19
#